data_AF-A0A7J6TAI7-F1
#
_entry.id   AF-A0A7J6TAI7-F1
#
_cell.length_a   1.000
_cell.length_b   1.000
_cell.length_c   1.000
_cell.angle_alpha   90.00
_cell.angle_beta   90.00
_cell.angle_gamma   90.00
#
_symmetry.space_group_name_H-M   'P 1'
#
loop_
_entity.id
_entity.type
_entity.pdbx_description
1 polymer ?
#
loop_
_entity_poly.entity_id
_entity_poly.type
_entity_poly.pdbx_seq_one_letter_code
_entity_poly.pdbx_strand_id
1 'polypeptide(L)'
;WVDTGLATCSLSVAEFCGFLEGLGEDYEVICEENGELRIVQSDRFEPETFELPISRVSYLANDDLVESQWNLDEIRLGEAWEMVFQEDRPAREIVVAVVDTGVEYDHPDLIDGIFSDADCRHGHNFFDADLDPRD
;
A
#
# COMPACT_ATOMS: atom_id res chain seq x y z
N TRP A 1 1.10 -4.62 6.29
CA TRP A 1 1.32 -4.25 7.71
C TRP A 1 0.31 -4.83 8.71
N VAL A 2 -0.97 -4.96 8.33
CA VAL A 2 -2.03 -5.49 9.20
C VAL A 2 -1.76 -6.95 9.62
N ASP A 3 -1.39 -7.83 8.68
CA ASP A 3 -1.18 -9.26 8.99
C ASP A 3 0.03 -9.57 9.86
N THR A 4 1.13 -8.81 9.73
CA THR A 4 2.31 -8.97 10.60
C THR A 4 2.00 -8.53 12.03
N GLY A 5 1.20 -7.46 12.19
CA GLY A 5 0.73 -7.01 13.51
C GLY A 5 -0.27 -7.97 14.16
N LEU A 6 -1.23 -8.50 13.39
CA LEU A 6 -2.25 -9.44 13.89
C LEU A 6 -1.65 -10.77 14.38
N ALA A 7 -0.71 -11.34 13.62
CA ALA A 7 -0.09 -12.63 13.97
C ALA A 7 0.92 -12.50 15.12
N THR A 8 1.69 -11.40 15.19
CA THR A 8 2.73 -11.23 16.21
C THR A 8 2.19 -10.68 17.53
N CYS A 9 1.19 -9.79 17.51
CA CYS A 9 0.58 -9.26 18.74
C CYS A 9 -0.64 -10.04 19.24
N SER A 10 -1.09 -11.10 18.55
CA SER A 10 -2.32 -11.86 18.91
C SER A 10 -3.57 -10.97 19.06
N LEU A 11 -3.63 -9.87 18.30
CA LEU A 11 -4.75 -8.94 18.32
C LEU A 11 -5.83 -9.37 17.32
N SER A 12 -7.09 -9.10 17.64
CA SER A 12 -8.14 -9.12 16.63
C SER A 12 -8.03 -7.91 15.71
N VAL A 13 -8.59 -8.02 14.49
CA VAL A 13 -8.67 -6.93 13.52
C VAL A 13 -9.28 -5.68 14.16
N ALA A 14 -10.36 -5.84 14.93
CA ALA A 14 -11.04 -4.72 15.59
C ALA A 14 -10.15 -4.03 16.65
N GLU A 15 -9.35 -4.79 17.41
CA GLU A 15 -8.42 -4.22 18.38
C GLU A 15 -7.29 -3.47 17.69
N PHE A 16 -6.75 -4.04 16.62
CA PHE A 16 -5.71 -3.41 15.81
C PHE A 16 -6.19 -2.10 15.17
N CYS A 17 -7.39 -2.10 14.58
CA CYS A 17 -8.01 -0.91 14.00
C CYS A 17 -8.23 0.20 15.04
N GLY A 18 -8.66 -0.14 16.25
CA GLY A 18 -8.81 0.82 17.35
C GLY A 18 -7.49 1.49 17.77
N PHE A 19 -6.34 0.82 17.58
CA PHE A 19 -5.03 1.44 17.83
C PHE A 19 -4.57 2.39 16.73
N LEU A 20 -5.11 2.23 15.52
CA LEU A 20 -4.78 3.08 14.36
C LEU A 20 -5.72 4.29 14.23
N GLU A 21 -6.89 4.26 14.86
CA GLU A 21 -7.82 5.39 14.91
C GLU A 21 -7.16 6.66 15.48
N GLY A 22 -7.04 7.69 14.64
CA GLY A 22 -6.54 9.01 15.02
C GLY A 22 -5.03 9.20 14.87
N LEU A 23 -4.31 8.18 14.40
CA LEU A 23 -2.95 8.34 13.93
C LEU A 23 -2.96 8.88 12.49
N GLY A 24 -2.03 9.79 12.19
CA GLY A 24 -1.80 10.26 10.82
C GLY A 24 -1.10 9.19 9.98
N GLU A 25 -0.61 9.57 8.80
CA GLU A 25 0.18 8.65 7.97
C GLU A 25 1.63 8.53 8.49
N ASP A 26 2.38 7.52 8.02
CA ASP A 26 3.80 7.28 8.33
C ASP A 26 4.11 6.79 9.76
N TYR A 27 3.61 5.61 10.10
CA TYR A 27 3.93 4.91 11.36
C TYR A 27 4.38 3.47 11.12
N GLU A 28 5.36 3.04 11.90
CA GLU A 28 5.77 1.65 12.03
C GLU A 28 5.09 1.05 13.28
N VAL A 29 4.50 -0.13 13.10
CA VAL A 29 3.86 -0.88 14.18
C VAL A 29 4.80 -2.01 14.61
N ILE A 30 5.27 -1.93 15.85
CA ILE A 30 6.20 -2.88 16.46
C ILE A 30 5.46 -3.66 17.54
N CYS A 31 5.48 -5.00 17.45
CA CYS A 31 5.05 -5.89 18.52
C CYS A 31 6.28 -6.30 19.36
N GLU A 32 6.33 -5.91 20.63
CA GLU A 32 7.40 -6.34 21.54
C GLU A 32 7.22 -7.81 21.99
N GLU A 33 8.29 -8.48 22.42
CA GLU A 33 8.26 -9.90 22.84
C GLU A 33 7.30 -10.18 24.01
N ASN A 34 6.95 -9.15 24.79
CA ASN A 34 5.97 -9.23 25.87
C ASN A 34 4.51 -9.09 25.40
N GLY A 35 4.28 -8.90 24.10
CA GLY A 35 2.96 -8.70 23.49
C GLY A 35 2.45 -7.26 23.54
N GLU A 36 3.26 -6.28 23.96
CA GLU A 36 2.88 -4.87 23.92
C GLU A 36 3.03 -4.30 22.51
N LEU A 37 1.99 -3.57 22.06
CA LEU A 37 1.99 -2.82 20.81
C LEU A 37 2.72 -1.49 21.01
N ARG A 38 3.74 -1.23 20.21
CA ARG A 38 4.43 0.05 20.14
C ARG A 38 4.29 0.64 18.75
N ILE A 39 3.83 1.89 18.71
CA ILE A 39 3.70 2.64 17.47
C ILE A 39 4.81 3.68 17.45
N VAL A 40 5.64 3.64 16.41
CA VAL A 40 6.74 4.59 16.20
C VAL A 40 6.44 5.37 14.93
N GLN A 41 6.61 6.69 14.98
CA GLN A 41 6.58 7.51 13.78
C GLN A 41 7.76 7.08 12.90
N SER A 42 7.51 6.66 11.65
CA SER A 42 8.61 6.33 10.77
C SER A 42 9.39 7.61 10.52
N ASP A 43 10.67 7.65 10.90
CA ASP A 43 11.52 8.80 10.60
C ASP A 43 11.40 9.10 9.11
N ARG A 44 11.03 10.34 8.78
CA ARG A 44 10.96 10.83 7.39
C ARG A 44 12.23 10.37 6.68
N PHE A 45 12.06 9.53 5.66
CA PHE A 45 13.13 9.25 4.72
C PHE A 45 13.49 10.56 4.04
N GLU A 46 14.52 11.23 4.52
CA GLU A 46 15.18 12.31 3.79
C GLU A 46 15.89 11.62 2.63
N PRO A 47 15.43 11.76 1.36
CA PRO A 47 16.12 11.13 0.26
C PRO A 47 17.50 11.78 0.14
N GLU A 48 18.56 11.02 0.46
CA GLU A 48 19.88 11.40 0.01
C GLU A 48 19.80 11.56 -1.51
N THR A 49 20.10 12.76 -2.02
CA THR A 49 19.97 13.09 -3.44
C THR A 49 20.89 12.19 -4.25
N PHE A 50 20.36 11.09 -4.77
CA PHE A 50 21.07 10.16 -5.61
C PHE A 50 20.77 10.50 -7.07
N GLU A 51 21.71 11.21 -7.71
CA GLU A 51 21.64 11.52 -9.13
C GLU A 51 21.81 10.23 -9.95
N LEU A 52 20.69 9.59 -10.31
CA LEU A 52 20.69 8.41 -11.16
C LEU A 52 20.66 8.79 -12.65
N PRO A 53 21.52 8.19 -13.49
CA PRO A 53 21.47 8.41 -14.93
C PRO A 53 20.18 7.84 -15.53
N ILE A 54 19.45 8.73 -16.19
CA ILE A 54 18.19 8.54 -16.90
C ILE A 54 18.38 7.50 -18.02
N SER A 55 17.98 6.25 -17.79
CA SER A 55 17.68 5.33 -18.91
C SER A 55 16.89 4.07 -18.55
N ARG A 56 16.64 3.72 -17.29
CA ARG A 56 15.84 2.52 -16.97
C ARG A 56 15.10 2.67 -15.65
N VAL A 57 13.81 2.96 -15.73
CA VAL A 57 12.89 2.70 -14.61
C VAL A 57 12.85 1.20 -14.27
N SER A 58 13.38 0.32 -15.13
CA SER A 58 13.49 -1.12 -14.87
C SER A 58 14.45 -1.52 -13.73
N TYR A 59 15.37 -0.66 -13.26
CA TYR A 59 16.35 -1.06 -12.23
C TYR A 59 15.94 -0.72 -10.79
N LEU A 60 14.89 0.09 -10.59
CA LEU A 60 14.39 0.43 -9.24
C LEU A 60 13.21 -0.44 -8.81
N ALA A 61 12.49 -1.03 -9.75
CA ALA A 61 11.46 -2.02 -9.45
C ALA A 61 12.15 -3.34 -9.05
N ASN A 62 11.96 -3.76 -7.80
CA ASN A 62 12.39 -5.06 -7.28
C ASN A 62 11.33 -6.17 -7.53
N ASP A 63 10.35 -5.89 -8.37
CA ASP A 63 9.31 -6.84 -8.79
C ASP A 63 9.88 -7.81 -9.83
N ASP A 64 9.90 -9.11 -9.50
CA ASP A 64 10.45 -10.18 -10.34
C ASP A 64 9.76 -10.30 -11.72
N LEU A 65 8.50 -9.84 -11.85
CA LEU A 65 7.70 -9.95 -13.05
C LEU A 65 7.73 -8.69 -13.91
N VAL A 66 8.43 -7.63 -13.51
CA VAL A 66 8.48 -6.35 -14.24
C VAL A 66 8.93 -6.53 -15.69
N GLU A 67 9.89 -7.43 -15.97
CA GLU A 67 10.37 -7.70 -17.33
C GLU A 67 9.31 -8.33 -18.25
N SER A 68 8.25 -8.92 -17.67
CA SER A 68 7.13 -9.52 -18.41
C SER A 68 5.99 -8.53 -18.68
N GLN A 69 6.00 -7.35 -18.05
CA GLN A 69 4.94 -6.34 -18.14
C GLN A 69 5.23 -5.33 -19.27
N TRP A 70 5.24 -5.82 -20.52
CA TRP A 70 5.52 -5.03 -21.73
C TRP A 70 4.67 -3.76 -21.88
N ASN A 71 3.48 -3.74 -21.28
CA ASN A 71 2.56 -2.62 -21.31
C ASN A 71 3.09 -1.38 -20.58
N LEU A 72 3.97 -1.53 -19.59
CA LEU A 72 4.54 -0.40 -18.85
C LEU A 72 5.45 0.47 -19.74
N ASP A 73 6.18 -0.16 -20.66
CA ASP A 73 7.00 0.53 -21.65
C ASP A 73 6.13 1.22 -22.71
N GLU A 74 5.07 0.55 -23.18
CA GLU A 74 4.16 1.09 -24.20
C GLU A 74 3.47 2.39 -23.73
N ILE A 75 3.08 2.46 -22.45
CA ILE A 75 2.48 3.67 -21.86
C ILE A 75 3.54 4.67 -21.38
N ARG A 76 4.84 4.36 -21.51
CA ARG A 76 5.95 5.17 -21.02
C ARG A 76 5.83 5.53 -19.55
N LEU A 77 5.50 4.53 -18.73
CA LEU A 77 5.27 4.71 -17.30
C LEU A 77 6.54 5.20 -16.60
N GLY A 78 7.71 4.76 -17.05
CA GLY A 78 8.98 5.13 -16.45
C GLY A 78 9.26 6.63 -16.51
N GLU A 79 9.10 7.23 -17.69
CA GLU A 79 9.27 8.67 -17.87
C GLU A 79 8.22 9.47 -17.08
N ALA A 80 7.01 8.93 -16.92
CA ALA A 80 5.97 9.56 -16.11
C ALA A 80 6.35 9.59 -14.62
N TRP A 81 6.86 8.48 -14.07
CA TRP A 81 7.37 8.44 -12.70
C TRP A 81 8.52 9.41 -12.48
N GLU A 82 9.47 9.45 -13.41
CA GLU A 82 10.61 10.37 -13.35
C GLU A 82 10.14 11.84 -13.26
N MET A 83 9.17 12.23 -14.09
CA MET A 83 8.60 13.59 -14.04
C MET A 83 7.93 13.89 -12.70
N VAL A 84 7.25 12.92 -12.08
CA VAL A 84 6.61 13.13 -10.77
C VAL A 84 7.66 13.32 -9.67
N PHE A 85 8.70 12.48 -9.65
CA PHE A 85 9.75 12.56 -8.62
C PHE A 85 10.69 13.75 -8.80
N GLN A 86 11.07 14.10 -10.03
CA GLN A 86 11.99 15.23 -10.27
C GLN A 86 11.35 16.59 -10.03
N GLU A 87 10.05 16.72 -10.26
CA GLU A 87 9.36 18.00 -10.16
C GLU A 87 8.80 18.29 -8.76
N ASP A 88 9.13 17.47 -7.75
CA ASP A 88 8.59 17.55 -6.38
C ASP A 88 7.07 17.79 -6.39
N ARG A 89 6.39 17.12 -7.34
CA ARG A 89 4.94 17.30 -7.49
C ARG A 89 4.27 16.58 -6.34
N PRO A 90 3.36 17.24 -5.60
CA PRO A 90 2.68 16.59 -4.50
C PRO A 90 1.90 15.38 -5.04
N ALA A 91 2.19 14.21 -4.47
CA ALA A 91 1.38 13.02 -4.69
C ALA A 91 -0.08 13.38 -4.37
N ARG A 92 -0.99 12.99 -5.27
CA ARG A 92 -2.43 13.11 -5.02
C ARG A 92 -2.94 11.73 -4.68
N GLU A 93 -3.67 11.65 -3.59
CA GLU A 93 -4.46 10.47 -3.27
C GLU A 93 -5.60 10.35 -4.30
N ILE A 94 -5.63 9.23 -5.00
CA ILE A 94 -6.63 8.93 -6.02
C ILE A 94 -7.15 7.52 -5.74
N VAL A 95 -8.46 7.41 -5.52
CA VAL A 95 -9.13 6.12 -5.33
C VAL A 95 -9.72 5.65 -6.66
N VAL A 96 -9.38 4.42 -7.07
CA VAL A 96 -9.90 3.77 -8.28
C VAL A 96 -10.77 2.59 -7.86
N ALA A 97 -12.03 2.54 -8.34
CA ALA A 97 -12.93 1.43 -8.11
C ALA A 97 -12.86 0.41 -9.27
N VAL A 98 -12.57 -0.84 -8.94
CA VAL A 98 -12.62 -1.98 -9.88
C VAL A 98 -13.98 -2.65 -9.74
N VAL A 99 -14.70 -2.80 -10.86
CA VAL A 99 -16.01 -3.47 -10.91
C VAL A 99 -15.86 -4.73 -11.74
N ASP A 100 -15.71 -5.87 -11.05
CA ASP A 100 -15.50 -7.19 -11.65
C ASP A 100 -16.18 -8.27 -10.79
N THR A 101 -15.74 -9.52 -10.88
CA THR A 101 -16.23 -10.65 -10.06
C THR A 101 -15.68 -10.66 -8.63
N GLY A 102 -14.73 -9.79 -8.31
CA GLY A 102 -14.14 -9.69 -6.98
C GLY A 102 -12.77 -9.01 -7.00
N VAL A 103 -12.25 -8.66 -5.82
CA VAL A 103 -10.93 -8.07 -5.60
C VAL A 103 -10.31 -8.75 -4.37
N GLU A 104 -9.21 -9.48 -4.59
CA GLU A 104 -8.41 -10.11 -3.54
C GLU A 104 -7.58 -9.06 -2.79
N TYR A 105 -8.19 -8.37 -1.84
CA TYR A 105 -7.60 -7.22 -1.17
C TYR A 105 -6.39 -7.55 -0.26
N ASP A 106 -6.16 -8.82 0.08
CA ASP A 106 -5.00 -9.27 0.86
C ASP A 106 -3.87 -9.84 -0.02
N HIS A 107 -3.98 -9.74 -1.34
CA HIS A 107 -2.88 -10.09 -2.25
C HIS A 107 -1.65 -9.22 -1.92
N PRO A 108 -0.42 -9.77 -1.88
CA PRO A 108 0.79 -9.01 -1.56
C PRO A 108 1.00 -7.74 -2.40
N ASP A 109 0.60 -7.78 -3.67
CA ASP A 109 0.71 -6.63 -4.58
C ASP A 109 -0.40 -5.56 -4.41
N LEU A 110 -1.45 -5.85 -3.63
CA LEU A 110 -2.60 -4.97 -3.43
C LEU A 110 -2.75 -4.46 -1.99
N ILE A 111 -2.27 -5.21 -1.00
CA ILE A 111 -2.54 -4.95 0.43
C ILE A 111 -2.09 -3.57 0.90
N ASP A 112 -1.01 -3.03 0.32
CA ASP A 112 -0.49 -1.70 0.67
C ASP A 112 -1.15 -0.56 -0.13
N GLY A 113 -1.93 -0.88 -1.18
CA GLY A 113 -2.61 0.08 -2.06
C GLY A 113 -4.13 0.02 -2.02
N ILE A 114 -4.72 -0.86 -1.22
CA ILE A 114 -6.17 -1.03 -1.16
C ILE A 114 -6.83 0.12 -0.38
N PHE A 115 -7.95 0.62 -0.92
CA PHE A 115 -8.76 1.59 -0.21
C PHE A 115 -9.37 0.98 1.07
N SER A 116 -9.41 1.78 2.14
CA SER A 116 -10.15 1.47 3.36
C SER A 116 -10.92 2.70 3.79
N ASP A 117 -12.23 2.54 4.03
CA ASP A 117 -12.99 3.62 4.66
C ASP A 117 -12.81 3.64 6.19
N ALA A 118 -13.48 4.57 6.85
CA ALA A 118 -13.39 4.75 8.31
C ALA A 118 -13.83 3.52 9.12
N ASP A 119 -14.55 2.58 8.52
CA ASP A 119 -14.99 1.33 9.14
C ASP A 119 -14.14 0.12 8.67
N CYS A 120 -12.98 0.37 8.04
CA CYS A 120 -12.08 -0.64 7.45
C CYS A 120 -12.74 -1.51 6.38
N ARG A 121 -13.66 -0.93 5.58
CA ARG A 121 -14.27 -1.62 4.45
C ARG A 121 -13.50 -1.32 3.16
N HIS A 122 -13.29 -2.36 2.35
CA HIS A 122 -12.53 -2.28 1.10
C HIS A 122 -13.41 -2.13 -0.14
N GLY A 123 -14.71 -2.36 -0.02
CA GLY A 123 -15.63 -2.31 -1.14
C GLY A 123 -17.02 -2.83 -0.80
N HIS A 124 -17.72 -3.32 -1.82
CA HIS A 124 -19.05 -3.90 -1.68
C HIS A 124 -19.24 -4.99 -2.73
N ASN A 125 -19.79 -6.13 -2.31
CA ASN A 125 -20.20 -7.20 -3.20
C ASN A 125 -21.71 -7.08 -3.47
N PHE A 126 -22.05 -6.80 -4.73
CA PHE A 126 -23.42 -6.65 -5.18
C PHE A 126 -24.11 -7.97 -5.56
N PHE A 127 -23.36 -9.06 -5.73
CA PHE A 127 -23.93 -10.38 -6.03
C PHE A 127 -24.59 -10.98 -4.78
N ASP A 128 -23.91 -10.89 -3.63
CA ASP A 128 -24.31 -11.47 -2.34
C ASP A 128 -24.92 -10.43 -1.39
N ALA A 129 -24.77 -9.15 -1.75
CA ALA A 129 -25.21 -7.98 -0.99
C ALA A 129 -24.53 -7.83 0.39
N ASP A 130 -23.22 -8.06 0.44
CA ASP A 130 -22.40 -7.85 1.64
C ASP A 130 -21.21 -6.92 1.39
N LEU A 131 -20.33 -6.81 2.38
CA LEU A 131 -19.21 -5.85 2.40
C LEU A 131 -17.86 -6.51 2.08
N ASP A 132 -17.85 -7.79 1.71
CA ASP A 132 -16.64 -8.49 1.32
C ASP A 132 -16.51 -8.48 -0.21
N PRO A 133 -15.65 -7.65 -0.82
CA PRO A 133 -15.54 -7.58 -2.27
C PRO A 133 -14.72 -8.74 -2.87
N ARG A 134 -14.31 -9.75 -2.08
CA ARG A 134 -13.40 -10.81 -2.54
C ARG A 134 -14.10 -11.90 -3.36
N ASP A 135 -15.36 -12.22 -3.04
CA ASP A 135 -16.12 -13.35 -3.60
C ASP A 135 -17.41 -12.97 -4.36
#